data_AF-A0A8H5U3N5-F1
#
_entry.id   AF-A0A8H5U3N5-F1
#
_cell.length_a   1.000
_cell.length_b   1.000
_cell.length_c   1.000
_cell.angle_alpha   90.00
_cell.angle_beta   90.00
_cell.angle_gamma   90.00
#
_symmetry.space_group_name_H-M   'P 1'
#
loop_
_entity.id
_entity.type
_entity.pdbx_description
1 polymer ?
#
loop_
_entity_poly.entity_id
_entity_poly.type
_entity_poly.pdbx_seq_one_letter_code
_entity_poly.pdbx_strand_id
1 'polypeptide(L)'
;MTSQADLVAQAVLQQFYKLPSKRKPAVRDNGVHEWVPLSGIVAEKDGILTCLALATGMKCLPASKISQSNGVGIHDWHAEVLAMRTFNRFLLDECENILDRDDESSILQKKTSDSNVNDTPLQLLEIKDGVKLHMYCSEAPCGDASMELTMASQEDDSAWETPTPEGLASLELELFDENLREEMRPQHYPSPALINLH
;
A
#
# COMPACT_ATOMS: atom_id res chain seq x y z
N MET A 1 22.71 19.74 -9.49
CA MET A 1 22.54 19.45 -8.06
C MET A 1 21.53 18.32 -7.97
N THR A 2 21.82 17.25 -7.22
CA THR A 2 20.87 16.14 -7.01
C THR A 2 19.69 16.66 -6.18
N SER A 3 18.45 16.38 -6.59
CA SER A 3 17.28 16.86 -5.85
C SER A 3 17.09 16.09 -4.53
N GLN A 4 16.37 16.66 -3.57
CA GLN A 4 16.04 15.96 -2.32
C GLN A 4 15.26 14.66 -2.61
N ALA A 5 14.37 14.66 -3.59
CA ALA A 5 13.62 13.49 -4.01
C ALA A 5 14.56 12.38 -4.53
N ASP A 6 15.58 12.73 -5.34
CA ASP A 6 16.58 11.77 -5.82
C ASP A 6 17.39 11.16 -4.68
N LEU A 7 17.73 11.96 -3.65
CA LEU A 7 18.45 11.47 -2.48
C LEU A 7 17.60 10.48 -1.66
N VAL A 8 16.31 10.77 -1.49
CA VAL A 8 15.36 9.85 -0.84
C VAL A 8 15.25 8.54 -1.63
N ALA A 9 15.07 8.63 -2.95
CA ALA A 9 15.01 7.45 -3.82
C ALA A 9 16.30 6.64 -3.74
N GLN A 10 17.46 7.30 -3.77
CA GLN A 10 18.76 6.65 -3.66
C GLN A 10 18.93 5.92 -2.33
N ALA A 11 18.47 6.49 -1.20
CA ALA A 11 18.52 5.84 0.11
C ALA A 11 17.72 4.52 0.11
N VAL A 12 16.53 4.50 -0.50
CA VAL A 12 15.71 3.29 -0.62
C VAL A 12 16.36 2.26 -1.55
N LEU A 13 16.82 2.69 -2.73
CA LEU A 13 17.45 1.81 -3.72
C LEU A 13 18.73 1.17 -3.19
N GLN A 14 19.59 1.94 -2.53
CA GLN A 14 20.80 1.41 -1.90
C GLN A 14 20.46 0.34 -0.85
N GLN A 15 19.43 0.56 -0.05
CA GLN A 15 19.00 -0.43 0.94
C GLN A 15 18.41 -1.69 0.27
N PHE A 16 17.61 -1.51 -0.79
CA PHE A 16 17.09 -2.61 -1.59
C PHE A 16 18.21 -3.45 -2.21
N TYR A 17 19.26 -2.83 -2.76
CA TYR A 17 20.39 -3.56 -3.36
C TYR A 17 21.20 -4.38 -2.35
N LYS A 18 21.24 -3.99 -1.07
CA LYS A 18 21.89 -4.78 0.00
C LYS A 18 21.14 -6.07 0.34
N LEU A 19 19.83 -6.16 0.05
CA LEU A 19 19.06 -7.36 0.34
C LEU A 19 19.56 -8.58 -0.45
N PRO A 20 19.37 -9.81 0.05
CA PRO A 20 19.69 -11.02 -0.70
C PRO A 20 19.01 -11.05 -2.07
N SER A 21 19.62 -11.74 -3.04
CA SER A 21 19.05 -11.93 -4.38
C SER A 21 17.73 -12.73 -4.37
N LYS A 22 17.52 -13.54 -3.33
CA LYS A 22 16.27 -14.27 -3.14
C LYS A 22 15.14 -13.26 -2.92
N ARG A 23 14.09 -13.35 -3.75
CA ARG A 23 12.90 -12.46 -3.76
C ARG A 23 13.12 -11.08 -4.38
N LYS A 24 14.20 -10.88 -5.14
CA LYS A 24 14.32 -9.75 -6.08
C LYS A 24 13.77 -10.17 -7.45
N PRO A 25 13.30 -9.23 -8.27
CA PRO A 25 12.92 -9.53 -9.65
C PRO A 25 14.08 -10.20 -10.39
N ALA A 26 13.80 -11.34 -11.02
CA ALA A 26 14.79 -12.12 -11.74
C ALA A 26 14.84 -11.72 -13.22
N VAL A 27 15.91 -12.14 -13.90
CA VAL A 27 15.93 -12.14 -15.36
C VAL A 27 15.37 -13.48 -15.82
N ARG A 28 14.35 -13.44 -16.67
CA ARG A 28 13.73 -14.64 -17.25
C ARG A 28 14.65 -15.27 -18.30
N ASP A 29 14.40 -16.52 -18.66
CA ASP A 29 15.19 -17.27 -19.65
C ASP A 29 15.27 -16.58 -21.04
N ASN A 30 14.31 -15.70 -21.34
CA ASN A 30 14.24 -14.90 -22.55
C ASN A 30 15.00 -13.55 -22.46
N GLY A 31 15.73 -13.31 -21.37
CA GLY A 31 16.50 -12.08 -21.13
C GLY A 31 15.67 -10.89 -20.62
N VAL A 32 14.35 -11.06 -20.41
CA VAL A 32 13.49 -9.99 -19.91
C VAL A 32 13.62 -9.87 -18.39
N HIS A 33 13.88 -8.66 -17.90
CA HIS A 33 13.87 -8.34 -16.48
C HIS A 33 12.43 -8.32 -15.96
N GLU A 34 12.18 -9.09 -14.90
CA GLU A 34 10.99 -8.87 -14.10
C GLU A 34 11.07 -7.51 -13.41
N TRP A 35 9.91 -6.90 -13.21
CA TRP A 35 9.80 -5.68 -12.44
C TRP A 35 8.63 -5.81 -11.46
N VAL A 36 8.73 -5.09 -10.35
CA VAL A 36 7.69 -4.97 -9.34
C VAL A 36 7.85 -3.58 -8.70
N PRO A 37 6.77 -2.88 -8.37
CA PRO A 37 6.85 -1.63 -7.63
C PRO A 37 7.62 -1.81 -6.33
N LEU A 38 8.40 -0.78 -5.99
CA LEU A 38 9.18 -0.66 -4.76
C LEU A 38 8.76 0.62 -4.05
N SER A 39 8.46 0.51 -2.76
CA SER A 39 8.20 1.66 -1.90
C SER A 39 9.00 1.58 -0.63
N GLY A 40 9.28 2.73 -0.02
CA GLY A 40 10.03 2.80 1.23
C GLY A 40 9.78 4.07 2.04
N ILE A 41 10.03 3.98 3.34
CA ILE A 41 9.95 5.07 4.31
C ILE A 41 11.37 5.42 4.74
N VAL A 42 11.72 6.69 4.62
CA VAL A 42 13.04 7.24 4.92
C VAL A 42 12.93 8.30 6.00
N ALA A 43 13.74 8.21 7.05
CA ALA A 43 13.93 9.31 7.99
C ALA A 43 15.05 10.23 7.53
N GLU A 44 14.80 11.53 7.58
CA GLU A 44 15.80 12.59 7.46
C GLU A 44 16.05 13.18 8.85
N LYS A 45 17.31 13.20 9.29
CA LYS A 45 17.74 13.90 10.51
C LYS A 45 19.11 14.51 10.29
N ASP A 46 19.25 15.81 10.54
CA ASP A 46 20.51 16.55 10.35
C ASP A 46 21.12 16.37 8.93
N GLY A 47 20.24 16.26 7.92
CA GLY A 47 20.62 16.02 6.52
C GLY A 47 21.00 14.57 6.19
N ILE A 48 20.95 13.66 7.16
CA ILE A 48 21.23 12.22 6.98
C ILE A 48 19.92 11.50 6.66
N LEU A 49 19.88 10.81 5.53
CA LEU A 49 18.74 10.01 5.09
C LEU A 49 18.96 8.53 5.42
N THR A 50 18.02 7.93 6.13
CA THR A 50 18.06 6.51 6.53
C THR A 50 16.77 5.80 6.12
N CYS A 51 16.88 4.77 5.29
CA CYS A 51 15.74 3.92 4.93
C CYS A 51 15.34 3.05 6.12
N LEU A 52 14.15 3.30 6.68
CA LEU A 52 13.63 2.58 7.85
C LEU A 52 12.85 1.33 7.46
N ALA A 53 12.05 1.43 6.41
CA ALA A 53 11.23 0.35 5.90
C ALA A 53 11.20 0.39 4.38
N LEU A 54 11.16 -0.78 3.74
CA LEU A 54 10.92 -0.90 2.31
C LEU A 54 10.17 -2.18 1.99
N ALA A 55 9.44 -2.19 0.89
CA ALA A 55 8.72 -3.36 0.42
C ALA A 55 8.50 -3.30 -1.10
N THR A 56 8.29 -4.47 -1.69
CA THR A 56 7.87 -4.62 -3.08
C THR A 56 6.53 -5.32 -3.15
N GLY A 57 5.67 -4.96 -4.09
CA GLY A 57 4.35 -5.58 -4.21
C GLY A 57 3.46 -4.91 -5.25
N MET A 58 2.52 -5.68 -5.83
CA MET A 58 1.65 -5.21 -6.93
C MET A 58 0.30 -5.92 -7.01
N LYS A 59 -0.16 -6.53 -5.92
CA LYS A 59 -1.34 -7.42 -5.96
C LYS A 59 -2.27 -7.10 -4.79
N CYS A 60 -3.37 -7.83 -4.71
CA CYS A 60 -4.23 -7.89 -3.53
C CYS A 60 -4.79 -9.31 -3.37
N LEU A 61 -5.29 -9.64 -2.18
CA LEU A 61 -6.02 -10.86 -1.91
C LEU A 61 -7.43 -10.75 -2.54
N PRO A 62 -7.90 -11.74 -3.32
CA PRO A 62 -9.25 -11.72 -3.85
C PRO A 62 -10.30 -11.62 -2.75
N ALA A 63 -11.37 -10.85 -2.99
CA ALA A 63 -12.41 -10.59 -1.99
C ALA A 63 -13.05 -11.88 -1.44
N SER A 64 -13.22 -12.89 -2.30
CA SER A 64 -13.75 -14.22 -1.94
C SER A 64 -12.90 -14.99 -0.93
N LYS A 65 -11.63 -14.60 -0.76
CA LYS A 65 -10.67 -15.21 0.17
C LYS A 65 -10.46 -14.41 1.45
N ILE A 66 -10.99 -13.19 1.54
CA ILE A 66 -10.83 -12.32 2.72
C ILE A 66 -11.47 -12.96 3.96
N SER A 67 -12.72 -13.46 3.85
CA SER A 67 -13.40 -14.12 4.97
C SER A 67 -12.71 -15.41 5.43
N GLN A 68 -11.96 -16.05 4.53
CA GLN A 68 -11.17 -17.27 4.82
C GLN A 68 -9.83 -16.95 5.47
N SER A 69 -9.41 -15.68 5.50
CA SER A 69 -8.08 -15.28 5.97
C SER A 69 -7.92 -15.30 7.50
N ASN A 70 -9.02 -15.28 8.26
CA ASN A 70 -9.06 -15.33 9.73
C ASN A 70 -8.05 -14.39 10.42
N GLY A 71 -7.82 -13.20 9.86
CA GLY A 71 -6.88 -12.21 10.40
C GLY A 71 -5.40 -12.51 10.18
N VAL A 72 -5.06 -13.59 9.47
CA VAL A 72 -3.66 -14.01 9.19
C VAL A 72 -3.23 -13.64 7.77
N GLY A 73 -4.16 -13.52 6.83
CA GLY A 73 -3.86 -13.15 5.44
C GLY A 73 -3.64 -11.65 5.25
N ILE A 74 -2.66 -11.29 4.41
CA ILE A 74 -2.44 -9.92 3.96
C ILE A 74 -3.43 -9.62 2.83
N HIS A 75 -4.33 -8.65 3.05
CA HIS A 75 -5.36 -8.31 2.07
C HIS A 75 -4.82 -7.45 0.93
N ASP A 76 -3.95 -6.51 1.26
CA ASP A 76 -3.31 -5.62 0.30
C ASP A 76 -1.80 -5.73 0.48
N TRP A 77 -1.14 -6.19 -0.58
CA TRP A 77 0.31 -6.31 -0.65
C TRP A 77 0.85 -5.49 -1.82
N HIS A 78 0.29 -4.31 -2.08
CA HIS A 78 0.95 -3.25 -2.83
C HIS A 78 2.19 -2.75 -2.07
N ALA A 79 3.20 -2.29 -2.81
CA ALA A 79 4.49 -1.91 -2.24
C ALA A 79 4.35 -0.82 -1.17
N GLU A 80 3.56 0.22 -1.45
CA GLU A 80 3.27 1.34 -0.55
C GLU A 80 2.57 0.89 0.73
N VAL A 81 1.60 -0.01 0.61
CA VAL A 81 0.84 -0.54 1.75
C VAL A 81 1.74 -1.42 2.63
N LEU A 82 2.54 -2.29 2.02
CA LEU A 82 3.50 -3.11 2.75
C LEU A 82 4.59 -2.27 3.41
N ALA A 83 5.09 -1.22 2.75
CA ALA A 83 6.09 -0.32 3.33
C ALA A 83 5.55 0.35 4.60
N MET A 84 4.30 0.81 4.58
CA MET A 84 3.62 1.36 5.76
C MET A 84 3.42 0.32 6.86
N ARG A 85 3.01 -0.91 6.51
CA ARG A 85 2.86 -2.01 7.50
C ARG A 85 4.20 -2.36 8.15
N THR A 86 5.27 -2.44 7.36
CA THR A 86 6.64 -2.66 7.86
C THR A 86 7.10 -1.50 8.73
N PHE A 87 6.79 -0.26 8.36
CA PHE A 87 7.12 0.91 9.17
C PHE A 87 6.38 0.92 10.51
N ASN A 88 5.09 0.55 10.54
CA ASN A 88 4.34 0.39 11.78
C ASN A 88 4.98 -0.68 12.70
N ARG A 89 5.46 -1.78 12.12
CA ARG A 89 6.18 -2.80 12.89
C ARG A 89 7.49 -2.25 13.45
N PHE A 90 8.27 -1.54 12.63
CA PHE A 90 9.48 -0.86 13.09
C PHE A 90 9.22 0.10 14.25
N LEU A 91 8.15 0.91 14.18
CA LEU A 91 7.76 1.80 15.29
C LEU A 91 7.43 1.03 16.57
N LEU A 92 6.70 -0.09 16.47
CA LEU A 92 6.39 -0.93 17.64
C LEU A 92 7.65 -1.53 18.26
N ASP A 93 8.59 -2.00 17.43
CA ASP A 93 9.86 -2.54 17.91
C ASP A 93 10.70 -1.44 18.59
N GLU A 94 10.71 -0.21 18.07
CA GLU A 94 11.36 0.95 18.71
C GLU A 94 10.69 1.33 20.04
N CYS A 95 9.35 1.28 20.11
CA CYS A 95 8.62 1.51 21.36
C CYS A 95 9.00 0.48 22.44
N GLU A 96 9.07 -0.80 22.07
CA GLU A 96 9.49 -1.88 22.98
C GLU A 96 10.92 -1.65 23.47
N ASN A 97 11.85 -1.30 22.58
CA ASN A 97 13.25 -1.01 22.95
C ASN A 97 13.36 0.15 23.96
N ILE A 98 12.61 1.24 23.75
CA ILE A 98 12.62 2.40 24.66
C ILE A 98 12.00 2.07 26.04
N LEU A 99 10.92 1.30 26.05
CA LEU A 99 10.15 1.04 27.27
C LEU A 99 10.75 -0.08 28.13
N ASP A 100 11.24 -1.15 27.50
CA ASP A 100 11.69 -2.35 28.21
C ASP A 100 13.21 -2.37 28.44
N ARG A 101 13.98 -1.78 27.52
CA ARG A 101 15.46 -1.83 27.54
C ARG A 101 16.11 -0.50 27.89
N ASP A 102 15.31 0.57 27.93
CA ASP A 102 15.79 1.96 28.06
C ASP A 102 16.84 2.31 26.99
N ASP A 103 16.69 1.72 25.80
CA ASP A 103 17.55 1.97 24.65
C ASP A 103 17.19 3.29 23.96
N GLU A 104 18.18 3.96 23.38
CA GLU A 104 18.00 5.17 22.59
C GLU A 104 17.54 4.85 21.16
N SER A 105 16.32 5.26 20.82
CA SER A 105 15.83 5.19 19.43
C SER A 105 16.42 6.30 18.57
N SER A 106 16.65 6.00 17.29
CA SER A 106 17.09 7.03 16.32
C SER A 106 15.99 8.03 15.96
N ILE A 107 14.71 7.65 16.10
CA ILE A 107 13.56 8.40 15.58
C ILE A 107 12.50 8.74 16.63
N LEU A 108 12.39 7.98 17.72
CA LEU A 108 11.39 8.18 18.78
C LEU A 108 12.04 8.64 20.08
N GLN A 109 11.29 9.37 20.90
CA GLN A 109 11.68 9.78 22.24
C GLN A 109 10.50 9.67 23.22
N LYS A 110 10.81 9.53 24.51
CA LYS A 110 9.82 9.68 25.58
C LYS A 110 9.35 11.13 25.60
N LYS A 111 8.03 11.31 25.62
CA LYS A 111 7.43 12.64 25.69
C LYS A 111 7.74 13.26 27.05
N THR A 112 8.46 14.37 27.05
CA THR A 112 8.79 15.11 28.28
C THR A 112 7.60 16.03 28.61
N SER A 113 6.53 15.48 29.17
CA SER A 113 5.36 16.28 29.52
C SER A 113 5.50 16.79 30.96
N ASP A 114 5.48 18.11 31.16
CA ASP A 114 5.13 18.79 32.43
C ASP A 114 3.61 18.63 32.74
N SER A 115 2.99 17.51 32.37
CA SER A 115 1.57 17.29 32.52
C SER A 115 1.24 16.95 33.97
N ASN A 116 0.45 17.83 34.59
CA ASN A 116 -0.11 17.72 35.93
C ASN A 116 -0.49 16.27 36.29
N VAL A 117 -0.14 15.89 37.52
CA VAL A 117 -0.12 14.58 38.18
C VAL A 117 -1.42 13.73 38.10
N ASN A 118 -2.48 14.18 37.42
CA ASN A 118 -3.81 13.55 37.47
C ASN A 118 -4.36 12.99 36.15
N ASP A 119 -3.63 13.09 35.03
CA ASP A 119 -4.00 12.40 33.79
C ASP A 119 -2.84 11.52 33.35
N THR A 120 -3.07 10.20 33.26
CA THR A 120 -2.15 9.31 32.55
C THR A 120 -2.02 9.80 31.11
N PRO A 121 -0.83 10.19 30.64
CA PRO A 121 -0.67 10.67 29.28
C PRO A 121 -1.04 9.55 28.30
N LEU A 122 -2.05 9.79 27.47
CA LEU A 122 -2.49 8.85 26.42
C LEU A 122 -1.41 8.58 25.37
N GLN A 123 -0.36 9.40 25.32
CA GLN A 123 0.77 9.29 24.41
C GLN A 123 2.09 9.39 25.21
N LEU A 124 2.80 8.27 25.30
CA LEU A 124 4.07 8.18 26.03
C LEU A 124 5.29 8.52 25.16
N LEU A 125 5.18 8.32 23.84
CA LEU A 125 6.27 8.44 22.89
C LEU A 125 5.89 9.39 21.73
N GLU A 126 6.88 10.08 21.20
CA GLU A 126 6.75 10.98 20.06
C GLU A 126 7.97 10.87 19.13
N ILE A 127 7.84 11.36 17.89
CA ILE A 127 8.97 11.46 16.96
C ILE A 127 9.93 12.54 17.48
N LYS A 128 11.23 12.25 17.46
CA LYS A 128 12.30 13.18 17.86
C LYS A 128 12.25 14.46 17.03
N ASP A 129 12.52 15.60 17.68
CA ASP A 129 12.62 16.89 17.00
C ASP A 129 13.64 16.83 15.86
N GLY A 130 13.30 17.51 14.75
CA GLY A 130 14.14 17.58 13.56
C GLY A 130 14.11 16.33 12.67
N VAL A 131 13.41 15.26 13.07
CA VAL A 131 13.19 14.09 12.21
C VAL A 131 12.04 14.36 11.24
N LYS A 132 12.29 14.19 9.94
CA LYS A 132 11.24 14.18 8.90
C LYS A 132 11.12 12.78 8.31
N LEU A 133 9.91 12.39 7.95
CA LEU A 133 9.64 11.12 7.28
C LEU A 133 9.26 11.38 5.83
N HIS A 134 9.88 10.63 4.93
CA HIS A 134 9.66 10.69 3.49
C HIS A 134 9.19 9.34 3.00
N MET A 135 8.18 9.32 2.14
CA MET A 135 7.75 8.13 1.43
C MET A 135 8.23 8.20 -0.01
N TYR A 136 8.85 7.12 -0.46
CA TYR A 136 9.20 6.88 -1.86
C TYR A 136 8.32 5.77 -2.40
N CYS A 137 7.82 5.96 -3.63
CA CYS A 137 7.20 4.95 -4.45
C CYS A 137 7.85 4.99 -5.84
N SER A 138 8.24 3.85 -6.39
CA SER A 138 8.83 3.78 -7.73
C SER A 138 7.83 4.07 -8.85
N GLU A 139 6.54 3.94 -8.54
CA GLU A 139 5.41 4.24 -9.41
C GLU A 139 4.35 5.01 -8.60
N ALA A 140 3.47 5.73 -9.29
CA ALA A 140 2.34 6.37 -8.63
C ALA A 140 1.44 5.30 -7.99
N PRO A 141 0.93 5.52 -6.76
CA PRO A 141 0.04 4.57 -6.11
C PRO A 141 -1.22 4.37 -6.94
N CYS A 142 -1.75 3.14 -6.93
CA CYS A 142 -2.90 2.79 -7.75
C CYS A 142 -4.15 3.61 -7.36
N GLY A 143 -4.99 3.94 -8.35
CA GLY A 143 -6.16 4.81 -8.18
C GLY A 143 -5.91 6.20 -8.77
N ASP A 144 -6.52 7.22 -8.19
CA ASP A 144 -6.56 8.59 -8.74
C ASP A 144 -5.18 9.16 -9.08
N ALA A 145 -4.17 8.89 -8.25
CA ALA A 145 -2.80 9.38 -8.47
C ALA A 145 -2.14 8.82 -9.74
N SER A 146 -2.58 7.65 -10.20
CA SER A 146 -2.10 7.01 -11.42
C SER A 146 -2.97 7.28 -12.65
N MET A 147 -4.17 7.85 -12.46
CA MET A 147 -5.13 8.05 -13.54
C MET A 147 -4.61 9.01 -14.61
N GLU A 148 -4.07 10.17 -14.20
CA GLU A 148 -3.53 11.16 -15.15
C GLU A 148 -2.36 10.59 -15.96
N LEU A 149 -1.46 9.84 -15.31
CA LEU A 149 -0.35 9.15 -15.98
C LEU A 149 -0.84 8.07 -16.95
N THR A 150 -1.91 7.37 -16.59
CA THR A 150 -2.52 6.34 -17.43
C THR A 150 -3.20 6.97 -18.64
N MET A 151 -3.94 8.07 -18.45
CA MET A 151 -4.58 8.81 -19.55
C MET A 151 -3.53 9.39 -20.50
N ALA A 152 -2.47 10.00 -19.97
CA ALA A 152 -1.39 10.58 -20.77
C ALA A 152 -0.57 9.55 -21.57
N SER A 153 -0.66 8.26 -21.21
CA SER A 153 0.04 7.16 -21.91
C SER A 153 -0.85 6.41 -22.90
N GLN A 154 -2.14 6.73 -22.99
CA GLN A 154 -3.03 6.16 -24.00
C GLN A 154 -2.85 6.87 -25.35
N GLU A 155 -2.86 6.10 -26.44
CA GLU A 155 -2.89 6.67 -27.80
C GLU A 155 -4.26 7.27 -28.14
N ASP A 156 -5.31 6.80 -27.49
CA ASP A 156 -6.68 7.28 -27.56
C ASP A 156 -7.24 7.35 -26.14
N ASP A 157 -7.43 8.56 -25.63
CA ASP A 157 -7.97 8.86 -24.31
C ASP A 157 -9.48 9.18 -24.35
N SER A 158 -10.12 8.95 -25.50
CA SER A 158 -11.56 9.14 -25.62
C SER A 158 -12.30 8.22 -24.66
N ALA A 159 -13.25 8.81 -23.92
CA ALA A 159 -14.08 8.04 -23.01
C ALA A 159 -14.81 6.95 -23.79
N TRP A 160 -14.86 5.74 -23.23
CA TRP A 160 -15.67 4.64 -23.77
C TRP A 160 -17.08 5.15 -24.06
N GLU A 161 -17.60 4.88 -25.26
CA GLU A 161 -18.97 5.20 -25.58
C GLU A 161 -19.88 4.47 -24.59
N THR A 162 -20.64 5.24 -23.80
CA THR A 162 -21.63 4.67 -22.89
C THR A 162 -22.63 3.89 -23.75
N PRO A 163 -22.80 2.57 -23.54
CA PRO A 163 -23.74 1.79 -24.33
C PRO A 163 -25.11 2.42 -24.23
N THR A 164 -25.74 2.68 -25.38
CA THR A 164 -27.14 3.09 -25.40
C THR A 164 -28.01 1.93 -24.88
N PRO A 165 -29.20 2.20 -24.31
CA PRO A 165 -30.11 1.14 -23.87
C PRO A 165 -30.42 0.09 -24.96
N GLU A 166 -30.40 0.50 -26.23
CA GLU A 166 -30.57 -0.38 -27.40
C GLU A 166 -29.34 -1.30 -27.61
N GLY A 167 -28.12 -0.78 -27.40
CA GLY A 167 -26.87 -1.54 -27.46
C GLY A 167 -26.75 -2.60 -26.36
N LEU A 168 -27.25 -2.30 -25.16
CA LEU A 168 -27.27 -3.25 -24.04
C LEU A 168 -28.19 -4.46 -24.31
N ALA A 169 -29.34 -4.23 -24.96
CA ALA A 169 -30.27 -5.30 -25.33
C ALA A 169 -29.68 -6.24 -26.39
N SER A 170 -28.89 -5.72 -27.34
CA SER A 170 -28.18 -6.53 -28.33
C SER A 170 -27.02 -7.33 -27.72
N LEU A 171 -26.29 -6.78 -26.73
CA LEU A 171 -25.22 -7.49 -26.03
C LEU A 171 -25.77 -8.61 -25.13
N GLU A 172 -26.90 -8.39 -24.45
CA GLU A 172 -27.58 -9.48 -23.73
C GLU A 172 -28.00 -10.60 -24.69
N LEU A 173 -28.55 -10.27 -25.86
CA LEU A 173 -28.96 -11.28 -26.85
C LEU A 173 -27.78 -12.11 -27.39
N GLU A 174 -26.59 -11.52 -27.55
CA GLU A 174 -25.38 -12.25 -27.97
C GLU A 174 -24.76 -13.11 -26.86
N LEU A 175 -24.92 -12.73 -25.59
CA LEU A 175 -24.43 -13.49 -24.43
C LEU A 175 -25.35 -14.66 -24.04
N PHE A 176 -26.59 -14.67 -24.52
CA PHE A 176 -27.62 -15.69 -24.23
C PHE A 176 -27.88 -16.65 -25.39
N ASP A 177 -26.86 -17.05 -26.16
CA ASP A 177 -27.00 -18.09 -27.18
C ASP A 177 -27.14 -19.51 -26.54
N GLU A 178 -27.97 -20.34 -27.16
CA GLU A 178 -28.83 -21.41 -26.58
C GLU A 178 -28.15 -22.66 -25.97
N ASN A 179 -27.25 -22.56 -24.97
CA ASN A 179 -26.75 -23.78 -24.29
C ASN A 179 -26.75 -23.80 -22.76
N LEU A 180 -27.36 -22.82 -22.06
CA LEU A 180 -27.36 -22.81 -20.58
C LEU A 180 -28.75 -22.73 -19.93
N ARG A 181 -29.78 -23.32 -20.56
CA ARG A 181 -31.16 -23.29 -20.04
C ARG A 181 -31.46 -24.25 -18.86
N GLU A 182 -30.53 -25.07 -18.37
CA GLU A 182 -30.84 -26.04 -17.30
C GLU A 182 -30.33 -25.73 -15.88
N GLU A 183 -29.46 -24.74 -15.62
CA GLU A 183 -28.86 -24.59 -14.28
C GLU A 183 -29.28 -23.39 -13.42
N MET A 184 -30.09 -22.45 -13.91
CA MET A 184 -30.45 -21.25 -13.12
C MET A 184 -31.89 -21.25 -12.64
N ARG A 185 -32.17 -22.00 -11.56
CA ARG A 185 -33.36 -21.81 -10.72
C ARG A 185 -33.08 -20.68 -9.72
N PRO A 186 -33.95 -19.67 -9.56
CA PRO A 186 -33.67 -18.51 -8.71
C PRO A 186 -33.57 -18.91 -7.23
N GLN A 187 -32.40 -18.72 -6.62
CA GLN A 187 -32.27 -18.66 -5.17
C GLN A 187 -32.69 -17.27 -4.70
N HIS A 188 -33.65 -17.25 -3.79
CA HIS A 188 -34.24 -16.06 -3.20
C HIS A 188 -33.18 -15.33 -2.34
N TYR A 189 -32.64 -14.21 -2.82
CA TYR A 189 -31.82 -13.32 -2.00
C TYR A 189 -32.73 -12.33 -1.23
N PRO A 190 -32.58 -12.17 0.10
CA PRO A 190 -33.33 -11.16 0.82
C PRO A 190 -32.78 -9.76 0.53
N SER A 191 -33.70 -8.80 0.37
CA SER A 191 -33.44 -7.38 0.12
C SER A 191 -32.59 -6.73 1.22
N PRO A 192 -31.67 -5.81 0.89
CA PRO A 192 -30.90 -5.07 1.89
C PRO A 192 -31.82 -4.12 2.68
N ALA A 193 -31.80 -4.26 4.01
CA ALA A 193 -32.45 -3.34 4.93
C ALA A 193 -31.59 -2.08 5.10
N LEU A 194 -32.22 -0.92 4.89
CA LEU A 194 -31.68 0.39 5.23
C LEU A 194 -31.54 0.52 6.75
N ILE A 195 -30.31 0.67 7.25
CA ILE A 195 -30.04 1.04 8.64
C ILE A 195 -29.91 2.57 8.69
N ASN A 196 -30.91 3.23 9.29
CA ASN A 196 -30.80 4.62 9.71
C ASN A 196 -29.93 4.70 10.97
N LEU A 197 -28.91 5.55 10.94
CA LEU A 197 -28.11 5.90 12.11
C LEU A 197 -28.82 7.02 12.88
N HIS A 198 -29.06 6.77 14.17
CA HIS A 198 -29.25 7.79 15.21
C HIS A 198 -27.98 7.90 16.03
#